data_AF-A0A7X7XE50-F1
#
_entry.id   AF-A0A7X7XE50-F1
#
_cell.length_a   1.000
_cell.length_b   1.000
_cell.length_c   1.000
_cell.angle_alpha   90.00
_cell.angle_beta   90.00
_cell.angle_gamma   90.00
#
_symmetry.space_group_name_H-M   'P 1'
#
loop_
_entity.id
_entity.type
_entity.pdbx_description
1 polymer ?
#
loop_
_entity_poly.entity_id
_entity_poly.type
_entity_poly.pdbx_seq_one_letter_code
_entity_poly.pdbx_strand_id
1 'polypeptide(L)'
;MGEPGFWMGDDAKNTPIPADRVIKADPVNRLLAALIDWVITTAGMILCILPGIAYALCKDALYDGRSFGKKVMGLQVINAQTLTPCKLMESVIRNVSLMIPIFGLIDAVMVFVDPDGYRFGDKWATTRVIENK
;
A
#
# COMPACT_ATOMS: atom_id res chain seq x y z
N MET A 1 39.51 -11.08 21.07
CA MET A 1 38.06 -11.00 21.40
C MET A 1 37.30 -10.91 20.09
N GLY A 2 36.50 -11.92 19.77
CA GLY A 2 35.69 -11.96 18.55
C GLY A 2 34.53 -10.98 18.64
N GLU A 3 34.03 -10.55 17.48
CA GLU A 3 32.85 -9.69 17.38
C GLU A 3 31.65 -10.38 18.06
N PRO A 4 30.86 -9.69 18.90
CA PRO A 4 29.66 -10.27 19.48
C PRO A 4 28.67 -10.65 18.38
N GLY A 5 28.08 -11.83 18.48
CA GLY A 5 27.14 -12.32 17.47
C GLY A 5 25.91 -11.41 17.35
N PHE A 6 25.34 -11.32 16.14
CA PHE A 6 24.15 -10.49 15.87
C PHE A 6 22.99 -10.73 16.87
N TRP A 7 22.83 -11.98 17.33
CA TRP A 7 21.78 -12.44 18.23
C TRP A 7 22.03 -12.19 19.73
N MET A 8 23.18 -11.64 20.13
CA MET A 8 23.46 -11.31 21.53
C MET A 8 22.66 -10.08 22.00
N GLY A 9 22.32 -10.04 23.30
CA GLY A 9 21.63 -8.90 23.92
C GLY A 9 22.49 -7.64 23.94
N ASP A 10 21.86 -6.48 24.10
CA ASP A 10 22.52 -5.17 23.99
C ASP A 10 23.68 -4.99 24.97
N ASP A 11 23.52 -5.51 26.20
CA ASP A 11 24.56 -5.50 27.24
C ASP A 11 25.83 -6.26 26.82
N ALA A 12 25.67 -7.34 26.06
CA ALA A 12 26.79 -8.15 25.56
C ALA A 12 27.47 -7.52 24.33
N LYS A 13 26.79 -6.61 23.62
CA LYS A 13 27.35 -5.84 22.49
C LYS A 13 28.06 -4.57 22.96
N ASN A 14 27.68 -4.03 24.13
CA ASN A 14 28.19 -2.78 24.68
C ASN A 14 29.53 -2.97 25.43
N THR A 15 30.52 -3.56 24.77
CA THR A 15 31.88 -3.68 25.31
C THR A 15 32.80 -2.60 24.74
N PRO A 16 33.69 -1.97 25.54
CA PRO A 16 34.62 -0.96 25.05
C PRO A 16 35.49 -1.48 23.91
N ILE A 17 35.55 -0.73 22.81
CA ILE A 17 36.41 -1.04 21.67
C ILE A 17 37.85 -0.66 22.04
N PRO A 18 38.84 -1.57 21.87
CA PRO A 18 40.22 -1.25 22.20
C PRO A 18 40.76 -0.14 21.29
N ALA A 19 41.57 0.76 21.86
CA ALA A 19 41.94 2.04 21.25
C ALA A 19 42.70 1.91 19.91
N ASP A 20 43.40 0.80 19.71
CA ASP A 20 44.12 0.45 18.48
C ASP A 20 43.19 0.21 17.27
N ARG A 21 41.92 -0.14 17.50
CA ARG A 21 40.93 -0.38 16.44
C ARG A 21 40.10 0.85 16.06
N VAL A 22 40.18 1.94 16.83
CA VAL A 22 39.38 3.15 16.61
C VAL A 22 40.04 4.00 15.53
N ILE A 23 39.92 3.55 14.28
CA ILE A 23 40.44 4.27 13.11
C ILE A 23 39.34 5.19 12.57
N LYS A 24 39.67 6.46 12.30
CA LYS A 24 38.73 7.41 11.71
C LYS A 24 38.35 6.95 10.30
N ALA A 25 37.06 6.70 10.09
CA ALA A 25 36.56 6.36 8.76
C ALA A 25 36.78 7.50 7.75
N ASP A 26 37.20 7.13 6.54
CA ASP A 26 37.28 8.03 5.39
C ASP A 26 35.87 8.54 5.02
N PRO A 27 35.69 9.85 4.75
CA PRO A 27 34.45 10.39 4.19
C PRO A 27 33.87 9.58 3.03
N VAL A 28 34.69 9.00 2.16
CA VAL A 28 34.23 8.19 1.02
C VAL A 28 33.53 6.92 1.49
N ASN A 29 34.09 6.21 2.46
CA ASN A 29 33.50 4.98 2.99
C ASN A 29 32.16 5.25 3.69
N ARG A 30 32.03 6.41 4.35
CA ARG A 30 30.76 6.84 4.95
C ARG A 30 29.70 7.11 3.89
N LEU A 31 30.07 7.74 2.79
CA LEU A 31 29.15 8.00 1.67
C LEU A 31 28.69 6.70 1.01
N LEU A 32 29.61 5.76 0.78
CA LEU A 32 29.28 4.45 0.19
C LEU A 32 28.33 3.65 1.09
N ALA A 33 28.56 3.64 2.41
CA ALA A 33 27.66 3.00 3.36
C ALA A 33 26.25 3.60 3.30
N ALA A 34 26.14 4.94 3.35
CA ALA A 34 24.85 5.62 3.26
C ALA A 34 24.11 5.35 1.94
N LEU A 35 24.85 5.22 0.83
CA LEU A 35 24.27 4.88 -0.47
C LEU A 35 23.72 3.45 -0.49
N ILE A 36 24.45 2.48 0.09
CA ILE A 36 23.99 1.10 0.20
C ILE A 36 22.70 1.03 1.03
N ASP A 37 22.68 1.67 2.20
CA ASP A 37 21.50 1.71 3.07
C ASP A 37 20.30 2.35 2.36
N TRP A 38 20.53 3.42 1.59
CA TRP A 38 19.48 4.07 0.81
C TRP A 38 18.92 3.17 -0.30
N VAL A 39 19.77 2.44 -1.02
CA VAL A 39 19.35 1.48 -2.06
C VAL A 39 18.52 0.36 -1.45
N ILE A 40 18.98 -0.24 -0.36
CA ILE A 40 18.27 -1.33 0.33
C ILE A 40 16.90 -0.84 0.80
N THR A 41 16.87 0.33 1.45
CA THR A 41 15.63 0.91 1.98
C THR A 41 14.65 1.23 0.84
N THR A 42 15.13 1.80 -0.26
CA THR A 42 14.30 2.14 -1.43
C THR A 42 13.75 0.88 -2.10
N ALA A 43 14.57 -0.16 -2.28
CA ALA A 43 14.13 -1.44 -2.82
C ALA A 43 13.05 -2.10 -1.96
N GLY A 44 13.22 -2.09 -0.63
CA GLY A 44 12.21 -2.58 0.31
C GLY A 44 10.89 -1.81 0.22
N MET A 45 10.95 -0.48 0.10
CA MET A 45 9.75 0.34 -0.12
C MET A 45 9.05 0.00 -1.43
N ILE A 46 9.78 -0.13 -2.54
CA ILE A 46 9.22 -0.49 -3.84
C ILE A 46 8.52 -1.84 -3.76
N LEU A 47 9.15 -2.84 -3.15
CA LEU A 47 8.62 -4.20 -3.03
C LEU A 47 7.36 -4.29 -2.18
N CYS A 48 7.24 -3.46 -1.14
CA CYS A 48 6.10 -3.52 -0.22
C CYS A 48 4.97 -2.54 -0.60
N ILE A 49 5.31 -1.31 -0.99
CA ILE A 49 4.35 -0.23 -1.19
C ILE A 49 3.70 -0.32 -2.57
N LEU A 50 4.48 -0.54 -3.64
CA LEU A 50 3.92 -0.53 -4.99
C LEU A 50 2.87 -1.63 -5.21
N PRO A 51 3.07 -2.90 -4.79
CA PRO A 51 2.03 -3.91 -4.92
C PRO A 51 0.77 -3.57 -4.10
N GLY A 52 0.93 -2.94 -2.93
CA GLY A 52 -0.18 -2.47 -2.11
C GLY A 52 -1.02 -1.41 -2.82
N ILE A 53 -0.37 -0.41 -3.43
CA ILE A 53 -1.05 0.64 -4.21
C ILE A 53 -1.70 0.03 -5.46
N ALA A 54 -0.99 -0.82 -6.19
CA ALA A 54 -1.52 -1.48 -7.38
C ALA A 54 -2.77 -2.31 -7.05
N TYR A 55 -2.74 -3.05 -5.93
CA TYR A 55 -3.92 -3.74 -5.44
C TYR A 55 -5.03 -2.75 -5.06
N ALA A 56 -4.73 -1.72 -4.28
CA ALA A 56 -5.74 -0.73 -3.84
C ALA A 56 -6.50 -0.10 -5.02
N LEU A 57 -5.81 0.17 -6.13
CA LEU A 57 -6.38 0.76 -7.34
C LEU A 57 -7.12 -0.27 -8.22
N CYS A 58 -6.54 -1.45 -8.43
CA CYS A 58 -7.03 -2.42 -9.41
C CYS A 58 -7.89 -3.55 -8.81
N LYS A 59 -8.03 -3.63 -7.48
CA LYS A 59 -8.69 -4.75 -6.79
C LYS A 59 -10.08 -5.06 -7.31
N ASP A 60 -10.83 -4.06 -7.76
CA ASP A 60 -12.22 -4.26 -8.19
C ASP A 60 -12.34 -4.68 -9.65
N ALA A 61 -11.23 -4.83 -10.38
CA ALA A 61 -11.19 -5.38 -11.73
C ALA A 61 -10.75 -6.86 -11.78
N LEU A 62 -10.43 -7.48 -10.63
CA LEU A 62 -9.81 -8.82 -10.60
C LEU A 62 -10.80 -9.98 -10.74
N TYR A 63 -11.87 -10.02 -9.93
CA TYR A 63 -12.81 -11.15 -9.87
C TYR A 63 -14.18 -10.80 -10.44
N ASP A 64 -14.31 -10.67 -11.76
CA ASP A 64 -15.56 -10.27 -12.43
C ASP A 64 -16.15 -8.98 -11.84
N GLY A 65 -15.30 -7.96 -11.66
CA GLY A 65 -15.72 -6.67 -11.10
C GLY A 65 -15.71 -6.64 -9.57
N ARG A 66 -14.85 -7.44 -8.91
CA ARG A 66 -14.83 -7.57 -7.44
C ARG A 66 -13.43 -7.68 -6.90
N SER A 67 -13.22 -7.10 -5.72
CA SER A 67 -12.07 -7.35 -4.86
C SER A 67 -12.27 -8.58 -3.98
N PHE A 68 -11.19 -9.08 -3.37
CA PHE A 68 -11.25 -10.30 -2.56
C PHE A 68 -12.25 -10.17 -1.39
N GLY A 69 -12.22 -9.06 -0.65
CA GLY A 69 -13.18 -8.82 0.42
C GLY A 69 -14.63 -8.74 -0.07
N LYS A 70 -14.87 -8.09 -1.22
CA LYS A 70 -16.20 -8.05 -1.84
C LYS A 70 -16.67 -9.44 -2.27
N LYS A 71 -15.78 -10.27 -2.79
CA LYS A 71 -16.07 -11.67 -3.13
C LYS A 71 -16.53 -12.47 -1.90
N VAL A 72 -15.82 -12.33 -0.78
CA VAL A 72 -16.20 -12.99 0.49
C VAL A 72 -17.56 -12.52 0.99
N MET A 73 -17.89 -11.24 0.80
CA MET A 73 -19.16 -10.63 1.20
C MET A 73 -20.29 -10.80 0.17
N GLY A 74 -20.07 -11.48 -0.95
CA GLY A 74 -21.07 -11.62 -2.02
C GLY A 74 -21.41 -10.33 -2.76
N LEU A 75 -20.52 -9.32 -2.73
CA LEU A 75 -20.73 -8.01 -3.37
C LEU A 75 -20.07 -7.95 -4.75
N GLN A 76 -20.73 -7.30 -5.71
CA GLN A 76 -20.20 -7.04 -7.05
C GLN A 76 -20.20 -5.58 -7.43
N VAL A 77 -19.20 -5.15 -8.20
CA VAL A 77 -19.19 -3.83 -8.83
C VAL A 77 -19.52 -4.00 -10.31
N ILE A 78 -20.55 -3.28 -10.74
CA ILE A 78 -20.98 -3.23 -12.13
C ILE A 78 -20.96 -1.78 -12.62
N ASN A 79 -20.82 -1.60 -13.93
CA ASN A 79 -21.07 -0.32 -14.56
C ASN A 79 -22.58 -0.04 -14.56
N ALA A 80 -22.99 1.16 -14.14
CA ALA A 80 -24.40 1.50 -13.97
C ALA A 80 -25.19 1.63 -15.30
N GLN A 81 -24.48 1.84 -16.42
CA GLN A 81 -25.08 1.97 -17.75
C GLN A 81 -25.08 0.65 -18.52
N THR A 82 -23.92 -0.02 -18.58
CA THR A 82 -23.76 -1.24 -19.39
C THR A 82 -24.13 -2.52 -18.64
N LEU A 83 -24.30 -2.47 -17.31
CA LEU A 83 -24.55 -3.61 -16.44
C LEU A 83 -23.49 -4.73 -16.55
N THR A 84 -22.30 -4.37 -17.03
CA THR A 84 -21.16 -5.29 -17.13
C THR A 84 -20.26 -5.18 -15.89
N PRO A 85 -19.47 -6.23 -15.59
CA PRO A 85 -18.43 -6.16 -14.56
C PRO A 85 -17.50 -4.95 -14.69
N CYS A 86 -17.06 -4.43 -13.55
CA CYS A 86 -16.14 -3.31 -13.48
C CYS A 86 -14.81 -3.59 -14.20
N LYS A 87 -14.41 -2.68 -15.09
CA LYS A 87 -13.14 -2.76 -15.83
C LYS A 87 -11.99 -2.11 -15.05
N LEU A 88 -10.75 -2.35 -15.50
CA LEU A 88 -9.54 -1.81 -14.85
C LEU A 88 -9.57 -0.29 -14.73
N MET A 89 -9.93 0.44 -15.79
CA MET A 89 -10.00 1.91 -15.75
C MET A 89 -11.09 2.43 -14.81
N GLU A 90 -12.25 1.77 -14.76
CA GLU A 90 -13.33 2.12 -13.85
C GLU A 90 -12.92 1.88 -12.39
N SER A 91 -12.24 0.75 -12.11
CA SER A 91 -11.67 0.45 -10.79
C SER A 91 -10.64 1.50 -10.36
N VAL A 92 -9.75 1.91 -11.26
CA VAL A 92 -8.74 2.94 -10.97
C VAL A 92 -9.41 4.28 -10.69
N ILE A 93 -10.30 4.76 -11.57
CA ILE A 93 -10.98 6.05 -11.39
C ILE A 93 -11.75 6.07 -10.06
N ARG A 94 -12.44 4.98 -9.73
CA ARG A 94 -13.14 4.90 -8.46
C ARG A 94 -12.19 4.93 -7.27
N ASN A 95 -11.11 4.14 -7.29
CA ASN A 95 -10.21 4.02 -6.14
C ASN A 95 -9.22 5.19 -6.00
N VAL A 96 -8.99 5.98 -7.06
CA VAL A 96 -8.17 7.21 -6.98
C VAL A 96 -8.81 8.23 -6.04
N SER A 97 -10.14 8.34 -6.02
CA SER A 97 -10.84 9.21 -5.06
C SER A 97 -10.50 8.87 -3.60
N LEU A 98 -10.36 7.58 -3.28
CA LEU A 98 -9.96 7.11 -1.96
C LEU A 98 -8.47 7.33 -1.63
N MET A 99 -7.61 7.58 -2.63
CA MET A 99 -6.21 7.91 -2.39
C MET A 99 -6.02 9.35 -1.89
N ILE A 100 -7.03 10.21 -2.05
CA ILE A 100 -6.99 11.58 -1.53
C ILE A 100 -7.60 11.56 -0.12
N PRO A 101 -6.83 11.84 0.95
CA PRO A 101 -7.27 11.62 2.33
C PRO A 101 -8.60 12.30 2.70
N ILE A 102 -8.85 13.50 2.16
CA ILE A 102 -10.08 14.25 2.40
C ILE A 102 -11.29 13.58 1.73
N PHE A 103 -11.12 13.08 0.51
CA PHE A 103 -12.19 12.39 -0.22
C PHE A 103 -12.48 11.02 0.35
N GLY A 104 -11.50 10.31 0.91
CA GLY A 104 -11.73 9.03 1.58
C GLY A 104 -12.71 9.12 2.75
N LEU A 105 -12.62 10.17 3.57
CA LEU A 105 -13.57 10.40 4.66
C LEU A 105 -14.96 10.80 4.14
N ILE A 106 -15.00 11.70 3.15
CA ILE A 106 -16.25 12.13 2.51
C ILE A 106 -16.96 10.95 1.87
N ASP A 107 -16.24 10.08 1.16
CA ASP A 107 -16.77 8.85 0.56
C ASP A 107 -17.34 7.90 1.59
N ALA A 108 -16.65 7.71 2.71
CA ALA A 108 -17.14 6.88 3.80
C ALA A 108 -18.47 7.42 4.36
N VAL A 109 -18.61 8.73 4.52
CA VAL A 109 -19.87 9.36 4.95
C VAL A 109 -20.93 9.27 3.86
N MET A 110 -20.59 9.51 2.59
CA MET A 110 -21.52 9.49 1.46
C MET A 110 -22.20 8.13 1.29
N VAL A 111 -21.50 7.02 1.55
CA VAL A 111 -22.09 5.67 1.50
C VAL A 111 -23.31 5.54 2.41
N PHE A 112 -23.34 6.25 3.54
CA PHE A 112 -24.46 6.22 4.49
C PHE A 112 -25.50 7.31 4.25
N VAL A 113 -25.12 8.41 3.59
CA VAL A 113 -26.01 9.56 3.35
C VAL A 113 -26.76 9.43 2.03
N ASP A 114 -26.12 8.87 1.01
CA ASP A 114 -26.73 8.70 -0.30
C ASP A 114 -27.77 7.56 -0.23
N PRO A 115 -29.05 7.80 -0.60
CA PRO A 115 -30.10 6.79 -0.52
C PRO A 115 -29.83 5.57 -1.39
N ASP A 116 -29.01 5.71 -2.44
CA ASP A 116 -28.59 4.61 -3.30
C ASP A 116 -27.23 4.00 -2.90
N GLY A 117 -26.58 4.55 -1.87
CA GLY A 117 -25.29 4.09 -1.34
C GLY A 117 -24.08 4.41 -2.24
N TYR A 118 -24.22 5.35 -3.18
CA TYR A 118 -23.13 5.73 -4.08
C TYR A 118 -22.04 6.54 -3.37
N ARG A 119 -20.79 6.16 -3.60
CA ARG A 119 -19.63 7.00 -3.29
C ARG A 119 -19.45 8.08 -4.35
N PHE A 120 -18.63 9.07 -4.04
CA PHE A 120 -18.16 10.04 -5.03
C PHE A 120 -17.40 9.35 -6.16
N GLY A 121 -16.50 8.42 -5.82
CA GLY A 121 -15.81 7.60 -6.80
C GLY A 121 -16.74 6.73 -7.67
N ASP A 122 -17.86 6.25 -7.11
CA ASP A 122 -18.84 5.48 -7.88
C ASP A 122 -19.57 6.35 -8.91
N LYS A 123 -19.92 7.60 -8.54
CA LYS A 123 -20.51 8.58 -9.46
C LYS A 123 -19.57 8.97 -10.58
N TRP A 124 -18.28 9.16 -10.28
CA TRP A 124 -17.26 9.47 -11.28
C TRP A 124 -16.97 8.32 -12.24
N ALA A 125 -16.87 7.10 -11.72
CA ALA A 125 -16.64 5.92 -12.54
C ALA A 125 -17.91 5.39 -13.22
N THR A 126 -19.09 5.98 -12.94
CA THR A 126 -20.39 5.45 -13.37
C THR A 126 -20.56 3.97 -13.00
N THR A 127 -20.24 3.63 -11.75
CA THR A 127 -20.32 2.25 -11.24
C THR A 127 -21.29 2.16 -10.06
N ARG A 128 -21.79 0.96 -9.80
CA ARG A 128 -22.65 0.64 -8.66
C ARG A 128 -22.19 -0.65 -8.00
N VAL A 129 -22.30 -0.72 -6.67
CA VAL A 129 -22.14 -1.97 -5.91
C VAL A 129 -23.50 -2.65 -5.78
N ILE A 130 -23.57 -3.92 -6.15
CA ILE A 130 -24.76 -4.77 -6.02
C ILE A 130 -24.45 -5.98 -5.14
N GLU A 131 -25.48 -6.56 -4.52
CA GLU A 131 -25.38 -7.90 -3.94
C GLU A 131 -25.55 -8.94 -5.04
N ASN A 132 -24.58 -9.83 -5.16
CA ASN A 132 -24.64 -10.96 -6.06
C ASN A 132 -25.04 -12.20 -5.25
N LYS A 133 -26.35 -12.40 -5.11
CA LYS A 133 -26.95 -13.63 -4.57
C LYS A 133 -26.71 -14.82 -5.50
#